data_AF-A0A7S4QDL2-F1
#
_entry.id   AF-A0A7S4QDL2-F1
#
_cell.length_a   1.000
_cell.length_b   1.000
_cell.length_c   1.000
_cell.angle_alpha   90.00
_cell.angle_beta   90.00
_cell.angle_gamma   90.00
#
_symmetry.space_group_name_H-M   'P 1'
#
loop_
_entity.id
_entity.type
_entity.pdbx_description
1 polymer ?
#
loop_
_entity_poly.entity_id
_entity_poly.type
_entity_poly.pdbx_seq_one_letter_code
_entity_poly.pdbx_strand_id
1 'polypeptide(L)'
;MEASSGGGKAPGNGTTSKPLATDGAEAPRKTAQQGAKLDATTASPVPAAAAASAAPAKPSGRPASKGGEGVSDEMLTQIAQAKFEAQEDKLRDVARQTVAMLRDYGRLPAADSDRRVAEIRKSLLKYEQQYIRASVSQEQRRHLETKVLEAEAERCRQEAEDEGVKYIELRQVLEKERRRRKRYEHYEKLAKEVNKKKSRSESQTEIDAATAEIERVSRKRVELEAVAEARNQRAQLLRHAVAELKQDLQREQQLDGEVIRAPGSRSASDKAPQPTATQASTAADVEVIS
;
A
#
# COMPACT_ATOMS: atom_id res chain seq x y z
N MET A 1 11.64 55.39 -20.22
CA MET A 1 12.29 54.87 -21.43
C MET A 1 13.77 54.77 -21.15
N GLU A 2 14.21 53.64 -20.61
CA GLU A 2 15.61 53.22 -20.67
C GLU A 2 15.59 51.70 -20.88
N ALA A 3 16.30 51.28 -21.90
CA ALA A 3 16.48 49.91 -22.32
C ALA A 3 17.83 49.42 -21.79
N SER A 4 17.88 48.20 -21.27
CA SER A 4 19.06 47.32 -21.30
C SER A 4 18.62 45.95 -20.78
N SER A 5 18.40 44.94 -21.62
CA SER A 5 19.37 44.14 -22.39
C SER A 5 20.30 43.29 -21.53
N GLY A 6 20.27 41.98 -21.79
CA GLY A 6 21.22 40.98 -21.30
C GLY A 6 20.55 39.94 -20.40
N GLY A 7 20.38 38.67 -20.76
CA GLY A 7 21.01 37.89 -21.81
C GLY A 7 21.57 36.59 -21.21
N GLY A 8 20.93 35.46 -21.53
CA GLY A 8 21.64 34.23 -21.84
C GLY A 8 21.80 33.14 -20.77
N LYS A 9 21.46 31.93 -21.24
CA LYS A 9 22.26 30.69 -21.18
C LYS A 9 21.83 29.60 -20.17
N ALA A 10 21.04 28.65 -20.67
CA ALA A 10 21.18 27.22 -20.37
C ALA A 10 22.17 26.60 -21.40
N PRO A 11 22.54 25.30 -21.37
CA PRO A 11 22.34 24.22 -20.38
C PRO A 11 23.66 23.53 -19.96
N GLY A 12 23.62 22.62 -18.98
CA GLY A 12 24.76 21.81 -18.55
C GLY A 12 24.36 20.39 -18.18
N ASN A 13 24.85 19.43 -18.98
CA ASN A 13 24.66 17.99 -18.92
C ASN A 13 25.87 17.33 -18.23
N GLY A 14 25.72 16.22 -17.51
CA GLY A 14 26.85 15.45 -16.92
C GLY A 14 26.43 14.61 -15.69
N THR A 15 26.06 13.34 -15.80
CA THR A 15 26.85 12.10 -16.03
C THR A 15 27.55 11.54 -14.77
N THR A 16 27.10 10.34 -14.37
CA THR A 16 27.78 9.24 -13.64
C THR A 16 28.33 9.45 -12.22
N SER A 17 27.93 8.57 -11.28
CA SER A 17 28.77 7.42 -10.87
C SER A 17 28.12 6.57 -9.77
N LYS A 18 28.35 5.26 -9.87
CA LYS A 18 27.98 4.16 -8.98
C LYS A 18 29.29 3.56 -8.44
N PRO A 19 29.35 3.14 -7.17
CA PRO A 19 29.87 1.79 -6.84
C PRO A 19 29.00 1.17 -5.71
N LEU A 20 28.60 -0.11 -5.67
CA LEU A 20 29.23 -1.44 -5.72
C LEU A 20 30.03 -1.85 -4.45
N ALA A 21 29.37 -2.74 -3.68
CA ALA A 21 29.84 -3.85 -2.83
C ALA A 21 30.60 -3.59 -1.50
N THR A 22 30.15 -4.20 -0.40
CA THR A 22 30.62 -5.53 0.10
C THR A 22 29.90 -5.95 1.40
N ASP A 23 29.66 -7.27 1.51
CA ASP A 23 29.60 -8.21 2.66
C ASP A 23 29.38 -7.68 4.10
N GLY A 24 28.63 -8.32 5.01
CA GLY A 24 28.34 -9.73 5.24
C GLY A 24 28.64 -10.02 6.72
N ALA A 25 27.61 -10.24 7.56
CA ALA A 25 27.68 -10.85 8.90
C ALA A 25 26.25 -10.91 9.47
N GLU A 26 25.61 -12.07 9.55
CA GLU A 26 25.72 -13.09 10.62
C GLU A 26 24.52 -12.97 11.58
N ALA A 27 23.70 -14.03 11.60
CA ALA A 27 22.58 -14.21 12.51
C ALA A 27 23.08 -14.63 13.90
N PRO A 28 22.22 -14.53 14.93
CA PRO A 28 21.84 -15.77 15.57
C PRO A 28 20.35 -15.90 15.90
N ARG A 29 19.90 -17.16 15.77
CA ARG A 29 18.61 -17.71 16.18
C ARG A 29 18.45 -17.69 17.71
N LYS A 30 17.22 -17.51 18.20
CA LYS A 30 16.74 -18.14 19.43
C LYS A 30 15.27 -18.57 19.30
N THR A 31 15.08 -19.86 19.54
CA THR A 31 13.89 -20.71 19.67
C THR A 31 13.02 -20.27 20.88
N ALA A 32 11.72 -20.06 20.70
CA ALA A 32 10.57 -20.96 21.00
C ALA A 32 10.26 -21.26 22.49
N GLN A 33 9.05 -20.85 22.93
CA GLN A 33 8.11 -21.58 23.81
C GLN A 33 6.81 -20.74 23.89
N GLN A 34 5.71 -21.15 23.24
CA GLN A 34 4.62 -22.02 23.73
C GLN A 34 3.78 -21.44 24.88
N GLY A 35 2.46 -21.35 24.63
CA GLY A 35 1.45 -21.04 25.64
C GLY A 35 0.09 -20.74 25.02
N ALA A 36 -0.62 -21.80 24.62
CA ALA A 36 -1.99 -21.77 24.12
C ALA A 36 -3.01 -21.45 25.24
N LYS A 37 -4.13 -20.80 24.88
CA LYS A 37 -5.46 -21.10 25.41
C LYS A 37 -6.55 -20.59 24.45
N LEU A 38 -7.31 -21.55 23.94
CA LEU A 38 -8.59 -21.40 23.23
C LEU A 38 -9.72 -21.51 24.27
N ASP A 39 -10.80 -20.74 24.06
CA ASP A 39 -12.22 -21.15 24.17
C ASP A 39 -13.03 -19.90 23.74
N ALA A 40 -13.72 -19.90 22.58
CA ALA A 40 -15.11 -20.36 22.38
C ALA A 40 -16.05 -19.76 23.46
N THR A 41 -17.08 -18.95 23.17
CA THR A 41 -18.21 -19.09 22.23
C THR A 41 -18.89 -17.69 22.26
N THR A 42 -19.52 -17.14 21.22
CA THR A 42 -20.99 -17.19 21.01
C THR A 42 -21.38 -16.27 19.85
N ALA A 43 -22.42 -16.71 19.16
CA ALA A 43 -22.97 -16.27 17.88
C ALA A 43 -23.44 -14.81 17.76
N SER A 44 -23.50 -14.36 16.50
CA SER A 44 -24.26 -13.21 15.99
C SER A 44 -25.75 -13.28 16.36
N PRO A 45 -26.48 -12.15 16.40
CA PRO A 45 -27.11 -11.69 15.16
C PRO A 45 -27.10 -10.16 14.94
N VAL A 46 -27.23 -9.82 13.66
CA VAL A 46 -27.53 -8.48 13.10
C VAL A 46 -28.89 -7.99 13.59
N PRO A 47 -29.06 -6.68 13.82
CA PRO A 47 -30.13 -6.00 13.11
C PRO A 47 -29.75 -4.63 12.53
N ALA A 48 -30.29 -4.42 11.32
CA ALA A 48 -30.92 -3.21 10.78
C ALA A 48 -30.26 -1.82 10.92
N ALA A 49 -30.22 -1.17 9.76
CA ALA A 49 -29.96 0.23 9.55
C ALA A 49 -30.79 1.15 10.46
N ALA A 50 -30.11 2.12 11.07
CA ALA A 50 -30.71 3.37 11.50
C ALA A 50 -29.77 4.51 11.10
N ALA A 51 -30.29 5.40 10.26
CA ALA A 51 -29.68 6.67 9.94
C ALA A 51 -29.76 7.60 11.17
N ALA A 52 -28.62 8.14 11.59
CA ALA A 52 -28.47 9.36 12.38
C ALA A 52 -27.05 9.86 12.11
N SER A 53 -26.85 10.86 11.25
CA SER A 53 -26.88 12.29 11.58
C SER A 53 -26.01 12.67 12.79
N ALA A 54 -25.06 13.57 12.50
CA ALA A 54 -24.29 14.43 13.40
C ALA A 54 -23.04 13.84 14.12
N ALA A 55 -21.87 14.13 13.54
CA ALA A 55 -20.71 14.62 14.31
C ALA A 55 -19.76 15.41 13.39
N PRO A 56 -19.73 16.75 13.45
CA PRO A 56 -18.65 17.52 12.85
C PRO A 56 -17.38 17.37 13.71
N ALA A 57 -16.26 17.17 13.02
CA ALA A 57 -14.93 17.08 13.60
C ALA A 57 -14.60 18.31 14.46
N LYS A 58 -14.05 18.09 15.64
CA LYS A 58 -13.48 19.13 16.51
C LYS A 58 -12.27 19.76 15.81
N PRO A 59 -12.24 21.08 15.54
CA PRO A 59 -11.00 21.75 15.22
C PRO A 59 -10.13 21.86 16.48
N SER A 60 -8.90 21.40 16.31
CA SER A 60 -7.79 21.52 17.26
C SER A 60 -7.57 22.99 17.66
N GLY A 61 -7.52 23.21 18.97
CA GLY A 61 -6.81 24.29 19.68
C GLY A 61 -6.50 25.57 18.92
N ARG A 62 -7.47 26.48 18.81
CA ARG A 62 -7.16 27.91 18.81
C ARG A 62 -6.59 28.23 20.20
N PRO A 63 -5.41 28.88 20.35
CA PRO A 63 -4.99 29.33 21.66
C PRO A 63 -6.07 30.26 22.18
N ALA A 64 -6.54 29.99 23.40
CA ALA A 64 -7.41 30.88 24.11
C ALA A 64 -6.73 32.24 24.12
N SER A 65 -7.26 33.17 23.31
CA SER A 65 -7.11 34.59 23.59
C SER A 65 -7.51 34.72 25.04
N LYS A 66 -6.51 34.92 25.91
CA LYS A 66 -6.75 35.45 27.24
C LYS A 66 -7.45 36.77 27.00
N GLY A 67 -8.77 36.71 27.00
CA GLY A 67 -9.65 37.85 27.13
C GLY A 67 -9.30 38.48 28.46
N GLY A 68 -8.29 39.34 28.43
CA GLY A 68 -8.27 40.47 29.33
C GLY A 68 -9.56 41.21 29.03
N GLU A 69 -10.44 41.22 30.01
CA GLU A 69 -11.58 42.12 30.16
C GLU A 69 -11.03 43.55 30.29
N GLY A 70 -10.32 43.97 29.25
CA GLY A 70 -9.90 45.33 29.01
C GLY A 70 -11.07 46.05 28.36
N VAL A 71 -11.22 47.32 28.71
CA VAL A 71 -12.09 48.29 28.06
C VAL A 71 -12.27 47.94 26.58
N SER A 72 -13.51 47.66 26.16
CA SER A 72 -13.80 47.27 24.78
C SER A 72 -13.21 48.29 23.81
N ASP A 73 -12.76 47.83 22.64
CA ASP A 73 -12.15 48.71 21.64
C ASP A 73 -13.09 49.88 21.24
N GLU A 74 -14.39 49.60 21.29
CA GLU A 74 -15.45 50.58 21.12
C GLU A 74 -15.50 51.63 22.24
N MET A 75 -15.33 51.24 23.51
CA MET A 75 -15.25 52.17 24.64
C MET A 75 -13.93 52.97 24.62
N LEU A 76 -12.83 52.38 24.15
CA LEU A 76 -11.57 53.12 23.93
C LEU A 76 -11.74 54.18 22.85
N THR A 77 -12.46 53.87 21.77
CA THR A 77 -12.77 54.82 20.69
C THR A 77 -13.63 55.97 21.19
N GLN A 78 -14.66 55.69 22.00
CA GLN A 78 -15.50 56.74 22.61
C GLN A 78 -14.71 57.65 23.55
N ILE A 79 -13.83 57.08 24.38
CA ILE A 79 -12.96 57.87 25.27
C ILE A 79 -11.98 58.73 24.47
N ALA A 80 -11.43 58.21 23.37
CA ALA A 80 -10.54 58.96 22.49
C ALA A 80 -11.28 60.13 21.82
N GLN A 81 -12.50 59.89 21.32
CA GLN A 81 -13.33 60.91 20.72
C GLN A 81 -13.72 62.00 21.72
N ALA A 82 -14.16 61.64 22.92
CA ALA A 82 -14.50 62.61 23.97
C ALA A 82 -13.29 63.46 24.39
N LYS A 83 -12.08 62.88 24.41
CA LYS A 83 -10.85 63.64 24.67
C LYS A 83 -10.48 64.59 23.53
N PHE A 84 -10.72 64.18 22.29
CA PHE A 84 -10.51 65.02 21.12
C PHE A 84 -11.48 66.20 21.09
N GLU A 85 -12.77 65.95 21.28
CA GLU A 85 -13.81 67.00 21.35
C GLU A 85 -13.52 67.99 22.48
N ALA A 86 -13.13 67.52 23.67
CA ALA A 86 -12.76 68.38 24.79
C ALA A 86 -11.48 69.22 24.54
N GLN A 87 -10.57 68.77 23.66
CA GLN A 87 -9.41 69.54 23.23
C GLN A 87 -9.78 70.55 22.14
N GLU A 88 -10.62 70.15 21.18
CA GLU A 88 -11.15 71.06 20.16
C GLU A 88 -11.94 72.20 20.77
N ASP A 89 -12.77 71.94 21.78
CA ASP A 89 -13.55 72.99 22.45
C ASP A 89 -12.65 74.04 23.12
N LYS A 90 -11.52 73.62 23.70
CA LYS A 90 -10.51 74.56 24.24
C LYS A 90 -9.86 75.38 23.14
N LEU A 91 -9.56 74.79 21.98
CA LEU A 91 -9.03 75.53 20.84
C LEU A 91 -10.06 76.51 20.27
N ARG A 92 -11.34 76.10 20.20
CA ARG A 92 -12.45 76.98 19.79
C ARG A 92 -12.61 78.15 20.76
N ASP A 93 -12.41 77.93 22.06
CA ASP A 93 -12.44 79.00 23.07
C ASP A 93 -11.26 79.96 22.91
N VAL A 94 -10.05 79.45 22.65
CA VAL A 94 -8.88 80.30 22.34
C VAL A 94 -9.12 81.11 21.05
N ALA A 95 -9.70 80.49 20.01
CA ALA A 95 -10.07 81.17 18.78
C ALA A 95 -11.12 82.26 19.03
N ARG A 96 -12.16 81.97 19.83
CA ARG A 96 -13.19 82.94 20.24
C ARG A 96 -12.58 84.11 21.02
N GLN A 97 -11.67 83.84 21.97
CA GLN A 97 -10.97 84.88 22.72
C GLN A 97 -10.07 85.72 21.82
N THR A 98 -9.40 85.10 20.85
CA THR A 98 -8.55 85.81 19.88
C THR A 98 -9.38 86.72 18.97
N VAL A 99 -10.52 86.25 18.45
CA VAL A 99 -11.44 87.05 17.63
C VAL A 99 -12.07 88.19 18.43
N ALA A 100 -12.49 87.93 19.67
CA ALA A 100 -13.01 88.97 20.57
C ALA A 100 -11.95 90.05 20.87
N MET A 101 -10.70 89.63 21.10
CA MET A 101 -9.57 90.54 21.28
C MET A 101 -9.32 91.39 20.03
N LEU A 102 -9.31 90.80 18.83
CA LEU A 102 -9.13 91.54 17.57
C LEU A 102 -10.25 92.57 17.34
N ARG A 103 -11.50 92.22 17.66
CA ARG A 103 -12.65 93.13 17.51
C ARG A 103 -12.57 94.32 18.45
N ASP A 104 -12.18 94.08 19.70
CA ASP A 104 -12.25 95.09 20.76
C ASP A 104 -10.90 95.80 20.97
N TYR A 105 -9.86 95.45 20.20
CA TYR A 105 -8.47 95.87 20.40
C TYR A 105 -8.28 97.38 20.56
N GLY A 106 -8.93 98.19 19.73
CA GLY A 106 -8.84 99.66 19.78
C GLY A 106 -9.58 100.30 20.97
N ARG A 107 -10.34 99.52 21.74
CA ARG A 107 -11.13 99.97 22.90
C ARG A 107 -10.62 99.39 24.22
N LEU A 108 -9.70 98.42 24.17
CA LEU A 108 -9.10 97.77 25.32
C LEU A 108 -7.89 98.58 25.84
N PRO A 109 -7.76 98.78 27.16
CA PRO A 109 -6.52 99.28 27.75
C PRO A 109 -5.34 98.35 27.42
N ALA A 110 -4.16 98.92 27.16
CA ALA A 110 -2.96 98.15 26.75
C ALA A 110 -2.59 97.02 27.74
N ALA A 111 -2.78 97.26 29.04
CA ALA A 111 -2.53 96.26 30.07
C ALA A 111 -3.46 95.04 29.96
N ASP A 112 -4.73 95.25 29.57
CA ASP A 112 -5.70 94.18 29.41
C ASP A 112 -5.48 93.40 28.10
N SER A 113 -5.04 94.07 27.02
CA SER A 113 -4.64 93.37 25.79
C SER A 113 -3.43 92.47 26.01
N ASP A 114 -2.41 92.96 26.72
CA ASP A 114 -1.20 92.17 27.01
C ASP A 114 -1.52 90.94 27.87
N ARG A 115 -2.40 91.08 28.86
CA ARG A 115 -2.87 89.97 29.69
C ARG A 115 -3.59 88.91 28.87
N ARG A 116 -4.49 89.30 27.95
CA ARG A 116 -5.21 88.36 27.06
C ARG A 116 -4.26 87.67 26.09
N VAL A 117 -3.29 88.39 25.51
CA VAL A 117 -2.26 87.79 24.65
C VAL A 117 -1.44 86.75 25.42
N ALA A 118 -1.06 87.05 26.66
CA ALA A 118 -0.33 86.11 27.51
C ALA A 118 -1.16 84.85 27.84
N GLU A 119 -2.46 85.01 28.10
CA GLU A 119 -3.39 83.89 28.35
C GLU A 119 -3.59 83.01 27.10
N ILE A 120 -3.72 83.61 25.91
CA ILE A 120 -3.80 82.91 24.63
C ILE A 120 -2.52 82.12 24.36
N ARG A 121 -1.34 82.76 24.47
CA ARG A 121 -0.04 82.10 24.30
C ARG A 121 0.15 80.93 25.27
N LYS A 122 -0.23 81.12 26.54
CA LYS A 122 -0.17 80.06 27.56
C LYS A 122 -1.08 78.88 27.22
N SER A 123 -2.26 79.15 26.67
CA SER A 123 -3.22 78.11 26.29
C SER A 123 -2.76 77.32 25.06
N LEU A 124 -2.20 78.00 24.05
CA LEU A 124 -1.58 77.37 22.88
C LEU A 124 -0.39 76.49 23.27
N LEU A 125 0.52 76.98 24.10
CA LEU A 125 1.69 76.22 24.55
C LEU A 125 1.28 74.97 25.33
N LYS A 126 0.22 75.04 26.15
CA LYS A 126 -0.33 73.87 26.83
C LYS A 126 -0.90 72.84 25.86
N TYR A 127 -1.59 73.29 24.81
CA TYR A 127 -2.12 72.42 23.77
C TYR A 127 -0.99 71.72 23.01
N GLU A 128 0.02 72.46 22.54
CA GLU A 128 1.18 71.91 21.85
C GLU A 128 1.92 70.87 22.71
N GLN A 129 2.18 71.19 23.97
CA GLN A 129 2.84 70.25 24.89
C GLN A 129 2.01 68.98 25.14
N GLN A 130 0.68 69.09 25.17
CA GLN A 130 -0.20 67.94 25.30
C GLN A 130 -0.24 67.11 24.01
N TYR A 131 -0.30 67.75 22.85
CA TYR A 131 -0.27 67.12 21.54
C TYR A 131 1.02 66.32 21.33
N ILE A 132 2.19 66.92 21.59
CA ILE A 132 3.49 66.23 21.45
C ILE A 132 3.56 65.00 22.36
N ARG A 133 3.15 65.14 23.64
CA ARG A 133 3.15 63.99 24.58
C ARG A 133 2.23 62.87 24.12
N ALA A 134 1.05 63.20 23.61
CA ALA A 134 0.11 62.21 23.09
C ALA A 134 0.67 61.51 21.85
N SER A 135 1.25 62.26 20.91
CA SER A 135 1.84 61.71 19.68
C SER A 135 2.99 60.76 19.99
N VAL A 136 3.94 61.17 20.84
CA VAL A 136 5.09 60.32 21.23
C VAL A 136 4.63 59.04 21.93
N SER A 137 3.65 59.14 22.84
CA SER A 137 3.09 57.96 23.50
C SER A 137 2.40 57.01 22.50
N GLN A 138 1.69 57.56 21.51
CA GLN A 138 1.03 56.76 20.48
C GLN A 138 2.03 56.07 19.56
N GLU A 139 3.10 56.77 19.15
CA GLU A 139 4.19 56.20 18.35
C GLU A 139 4.90 55.06 19.10
N GLN A 140 5.22 55.25 20.38
CA GLN A 140 5.83 54.20 21.21
C GLN A 140 4.92 52.98 21.33
N ARG A 141 3.61 53.19 21.53
CA ARG A 141 2.64 52.08 21.60
C ARG A 141 2.54 51.34 20.27
N ARG A 142 2.41 52.06 19.15
CA ARG A 142 2.38 51.46 17.81
C ARG A 142 3.65 50.65 17.55
N HIS A 143 4.81 51.17 17.94
CA HIS A 143 6.08 50.47 17.77
C HIS A 143 6.15 49.15 18.57
N LEU A 144 5.64 49.13 19.80
CA LEU A 144 5.55 47.90 20.58
C LEU A 144 4.54 46.91 19.98
N GLU A 145 3.39 47.39 19.53
CA GLU A 145 2.38 46.58 18.86
C GLU A 145 2.92 45.94 17.58
N THR A 146 3.61 46.71 16.73
CA THR A 146 4.29 46.20 15.54
C THR A 146 5.30 45.12 15.89
N LYS A 147 6.14 45.32 16.92
CA LYS A 147 7.10 44.31 17.38
C LYS A 147 6.44 43.01 17.84
N VAL A 148 5.30 43.11 18.55
CA VAL A 148 4.53 41.93 18.98
C VAL A 148 3.96 41.19 17.78
N LEU A 149 3.38 41.92 16.82
CA LEU A 149 2.83 41.35 15.59
C LEU A 149 3.92 40.70 14.71
N GLU A 150 5.10 41.31 14.61
CA GLU A 150 6.26 40.75 13.91
C GLU A 150 6.71 39.44 14.55
N ALA A 151 6.87 39.41 15.89
CA ALA A 151 7.25 38.20 16.62
C ALA A 151 6.20 37.08 16.47
N GLU A 152 4.91 37.41 16.49
CA GLU A 152 3.84 36.44 16.26
C GLU A 152 3.84 35.92 14.81
N ALA A 153 4.07 36.81 13.83
CA ALA A 153 4.20 36.40 12.43
C ALA A 153 5.40 35.46 12.20
N GLU A 154 6.52 35.70 12.87
CA GLU A 154 7.69 34.80 12.84
C GLU A 154 7.39 33.44 13.48
N ARG A 155 6.72 33.43 14.64
CA ARG A 155 6.29 32.18 15.29
C ARG A 155 5.38 31.36 14.37
N CYS A 156 4.36 31.99 13.78
CA CYS A 156 3.45 31.33 12.85
C CYS A 156 4.18 30.80 11.61
N ARG A 157 5.21 31.51 11.12
CA ARG A 157 6.04 31.04 10.00
C ARG A 157 6.82 29.78 10.37
N GLN A 158 7.46 29.77 11.54
CA GLN A 158 8.20 28.60 12.03
C GLN A 158 7.28 27.39 12.25
N GLU A 159 6.10 27.61 12.85
CA GLU A 159 5.10 26.55 13.02
C GLU A 159 4.67 25.95 11.67
N ALA A 160 4.45 26.80 10.65
CA ALA A 160 4.11 26.34 9.31
C ALA A 160 5.25 25.56 8.63
N GLU A 161 6.51 25.96 8.83
CA GLU A 161 7.69 25.24 8.34
C GLU A 161 7.81 23.87 9.01
N ASP A 162 7.66 23.80 10.33
CA ASP A 162 7.70 22.56 11.11
C ASP A 162 6.57 21.59 10.71
N GLU A 163 5.36 22.11 10.50
CA GLU A 163 4.23 21.34 9.98
C GLU A 163 4.49 20.84 8.56
N GLY A 164 5.13 21.66 7.72
CA GLY A 164 5.58 21.27 6.38
C GLY A 164 6.53 20.09 6.40
N VAL A 165 7.50 20.07 7.32
CA VAL A 165 8.42 18.94 7.50
C VAL A 165 7.67 17.68 7.94
N LYS A 166 6.82 17.78 8.96
CA LYS A 166 5.99 16.66 9.45
C LYS A 166 5.10 16.07 8.35
N TYR A 167 4.52 16.93 7.49
CA TYR A 167 3.70 16.49 6.37
C TYR A 167 4.49 15.61 5.39
N ILE A 168 5.74 15.98 5.07
CA ILE A 168 6.61 15.20 4.20
C ILE A 168 6.93 13.84 4.83
N GLU A 169 7.25 13.80 6.13
CA GLU A 169 7.53 12.56 6.84
C GLU A 169 6.32 11.61 6.84
N LEU A 170 5.13 12.12 7.18
CA LEU A 170 3.89 11.35 7.18
C LEU A 170 3.56 10.80 5.79
N ARG A 171 3.83 11.57 4.73
CA ARG A 171 3.67 11.11 3.35
C ARG A 171 4.58 9.93 3.04
N GLN A 172 5.84 9.95 3.48
CA GLN A 172 6.77 8.84 3.28
C GLN A 172 6.33 7.58 4.05
N VAL A 173 5.85 7.74 5.28
CA VAL A 173 5.29 6.63 6.08
C VAL A 173 4.09 6.01 5.38
N LEU A 174 3.17 6.84 4.88
CA LEU A 174 1.99 6.40 4.15
C LEU A 174 2.36 5.63 2.88
N GLU A 175 3.36 6.09 2.13
CA GLU A 175 3.85 5.36 0.94
C GLU A 175 4.48 4.01 1.31
N LYS A 176 5.27 3.93 2.39
CA LYS A 176 5.84 2.67 2.89
C LYS A 176 4.73 1.68 3.27
N GLU A 177 3.70 2.14 3.98
CA GLU A 177 2.56 1.31 4.38
C GLU A 177 1.70 0.87 3.19
N ARG A 178 1.50 1.73 2.18
CA ARG A 178 0.85 1.33 0.92
C ARG A 178 1.61 0.21 0.22
N ARG A 179 2.95 0.30 0.14
CA ARG A 179 3.78 -0.76 -0.44
C ARG A 179 3.70 -2.05 0.38
N ARG A 180 3.70 -1.94 1.72
CA ARG A 180 3.54 -3.07 2.64
C ARG A 180 2.20 -3.77 2.45
N ARG A 181 1.11 -3.02 2.38
CA ARG A 181 -0.24 -3.53 2.12
C ARG A 181 -0.32 -4.29 0.80
N LYS A 182 0.20 -3.71 -0.29
CA LYS A 182 0.25 -4.39 -1.60
C LYS A 182 0.98 -5.74 -1.55
N ARG A 183 2.07 -5.85 -0.77
CA ARG A 183 2.76 -7.13 -0.59
C ARG A 183 1.89 -8.16 0.14
N TYR A 184 1.20 -7.76 1.21
CA TYR A 184 0.29 -8.67 1.91
C TYR A 184 -0.92 -9.06 1.07
N GLU A 185 -1.50 -8.14 0.30
CA GLU A 185 -2.57 -8.47 -0.64
C GLU A 185 -2.09 -9.50 -1.69
N HIS A 186 -0.83 -9.39 -2.14
CA HIS A 186 -0.23 -10.39 -3.03
C HIS A 186 -0.04 -11.75 -2.33
N TYR A 187 0.49 -11.77 -1.10
CA TYR A 187 0.62 -13.01 -0.33
C TYR A 187 -0.74 -13.65 -0.03
N GLU A 188 -1.77 -12.87 0.24
CA GLU A 188 -3.13 -13.36 0.46
C GLU A 188 -3.69 -14.01 -0.82
N LYS A 189 -3.45 -13.41 -1.99
CA LYS A 189 -3.82 -14.02 -3.28
C LYS A 189 -3.10 -15.34 -3.52
N LEU A 190 -1.77 -15.38 -3.31
CA LEU A 190 -0.99 -16.60 -3.43
C LEU A 190 -1.46 -17.68 -2.45
N ALA A 191 -1.75 -17.30 -1.20
CA ALA A 191 -2.28 -18.23 -0.20
C ALA A 191 -3.64 -18.79 -0.63
N LYS A 192 -4.54 -17.96 -1.18
CA LYS A 192 -5.82 -18.42 -1.73
C LYS A 192 -5.62 -19.39 -2.91
N GLU A 193 -4.63 -19.15 -3.77
CA GLU A 193 -4.31 -20.07 -4.87
C GLU A 193 -3.71 -21.40 -4.39
N VAL A 194 -2.84 -21.37 -3.38
CA VAL A 194 -2.29 -22.57 -2.75
C VAL A 194 -3.40 -23.36 -2.06
N ASN A 195 -4.31 -22.70 -1.35
CA ASN A 195 -5.45 -23.35 -0.67
C ASN A 195 -6.48 -23.97 -1.63
N LYS A 196 -6.48 -23.58 -2.92
CA LYS A 196 -7.29 -24.25 -3.95
C LYS A 196 -6.67 -25.57 -4.41
N LYS A 197 -5.37 -25.76 -4.21
CA LYS A 197 -4.65 -26.98 -4.58
C LYS A 197 -4.82 -28.02 -3.46
N LYS A 198 -4.65 -29.30 -3.82
CA LYS A 198 -4.61 -30.38 -2.83
C LYS A 198 -3.55 -30.10 -1.78
N SER A 199 -3.86 -30.44 -0.53
CA SER A 199 -2.88 -30.30 0.54
C SER A 199 -1.68 -31.21 0.28
N ARG A 200 -0.50 -30.84 0.78
CA ARG A 200 0.70 -31.68 0.65
C ARG A 200 0.48 -33.08 1.22
N SER A 201 -0.31 -33.19 2.30
CA SER A 201 -0.73 -34.46 2.89
C SER A 201 -1.62 -35.28 1.96
N GLU A 202 -2.61 -34.66 1.31
CA GLU A 202 -3.46 -35.37 0.34
C GLU A 202 -2.65 -35.91 -0.84
N SER A 203 -1.78 -35.08 -1.43
CA SER A 203 -0.90 -35.53 -2.50
C SER A 203 0.03 -36.66 -2.06
N GLN A 204 0.54 -36.63 -0.82
CA GLN A 204 1.35 -37.72 -0.29
C GLN A 204 0.54 -39.02 -0.16
N THR A 205 -0.68 -38.94 0.37
CA THR A 205 -1.55 -40.13 0.48
C THR A 205 -1.91 -40.72 -0.89
N GLU A 206 -2.09 -39.88 -1.92
CA GLU A 206 -2.33 -40.35 -3.30
C GLU A 206 -1.10 -41.02 -3.90
N ILE A 207 0.10 -40.47 -3.65
CA ILE A 207 1.36 -41.10 -4.07
C ILE A 207 1.52 -42.45 -3.38
N ASP A 208 1.34 -42.52 -2.06
CA ASP A 208 1.50 -43.76 -1.29
C ASP A 208 0.50 -44.83 -1.76
N ALA A 209 -0.75 -44.44 -2.03
CA ALA A 209 -1.77 -45.33 -2.58
C ALA A 209 -1.39 -45.84 -4.00
N ALA A 210 -0.90 -44.94 -4.86
CA ALA A 210 -0.44 -45.31 -6.19
C ALA A 210 0.79 -46.23 -6.13
N THR A 211 1.73 -45.98 -5.22
CA THR A 211 2.90 -46.84 -4.99
C THR A 211 2.48 -48.23 -4.52
N ALA A 212 1.53 -48.33 -3.57
CA ALA A 212 1.01 -49.61 -3.11
C ALA A 212 0.31 -50.40 -4.24
N GLU A 213 -0.42 -49.71 -5.11
CA GLU A 213 -1.08 -50.32 -6.27
C GLU A 213 -0.06 -50.81 -7.32
N ILE A 214 0.98 -50.01 -7.60
CA ILE A 214 2.10 -50.41 -8.46
C ILE A 214 2.75 -51.69 -7.91
N GLU A 215 3.09 -51.72 -6.63
CA GLU A 215 3.67 -52.92 -6.01
C GLU A 215 2.75 -54.14 -6.13
N ARG A 216 1.44 -53.96 -5.93
CA ARG A 216 0.45 -55.02 -6.06
C ARG A 216 0.41 -55.58 -7.49
N VAL A 217 0.46 -54.71 -8.50
CA VAL A 217 0.49 -55.11 -9.91
C VAL A 217 1.80 -55.79 -10.26
N SER A 218 2.94 -55.28 -9.77
CA SER A 218 4.26 -55.91 -9.97
C SER A 218 4.32 -57.33 -9.41
N ARG A 219 3.77 -57.57 -8.20
CA ARG A 219 3.69 -58.92 -7.63
C ARG A 219 2.86 -59.86 -8.51
N LYS A 220 1.67 -59.43 -8.94
CA LYS A 220 0.82 -60.22 -9.86
C LYS A 220 1.51 -60.51 -11.18
N ARG A 221 2.29 -59.57 -11.71
CA ARG A 221 3.08 -59.77 -12.93
C ARG A 221 4.10 -60.89 -12.74
N VAL A 222 4.86 -60.86 -11.64
CA VAL A 222 5.84 -61.91 -11.30
C VAL A 222 5.16 -63.27 -11.15
N GLU A 223 4.01 -63.33 -10.48
CA GLU A 223 3.22 -64.57 -10.35
C GLU A 223 2.77 -65.12 -11.71
N LEU A 224 2.24 -64.26 -12.59
CA LEU A 224 1.79 -64.65 -13.93
C LEU A 224 2.97 -65.07 -14.82
N GLU A 225 4.11 -64.38 -14.75
CA GLU A 225 5.34 -64.77 -15.43
C GLU A 225 5.79 -66.17 -14.97
N ALA A 226 5.79 -66.45 -13.66
CA ALA A 226 6.12 -67.77 -13.13
C ALA A 226 5.14 -68.87 -13.62
N VAL A 227 3.82 -68.58 -13.67
CA VAL A 227 2.83 -69.52 -14.23
C VAL A 227 3.05 -69.75 -15.73
N ALA A 228 3.37 -68.70 -16.48
CA ALA A 228 3.66 -68.79 -17.90
C ALA A 228 4.92 -69.65 -18.15
N GLU A 229 5.99 -69.44 -17.39
CA GLU A 229 7.21 -70.25 -17.44
C GLU A 229 6.93 -71.73 -17.14
N ALA A 230 6.18 -72.05 -16.09
CA ALA A 230 5.81 -73.42 -15.75
C ALA A 230 4.99 -74.10 -16.86
N ARG A 231 4.06 -73.37 -17.49
CA ARG A 231 3.31 -73.87 -18.66
C ARG A 231 4.23 -74.11 -19.86
N ASN A 232 5.18 -73.22 -20.09
CA ASN A 232 6.13 -73.34 -21.20
C ASN A 232 7.05 -74.56 -21.00
N GLN A 233 7.56 -74.76 -19.78
CA GLN A 233 8.32 -75.96 -19.40
C GLN A 233 7.50 -77.24 -19.61
N ARG A 234 6.24 -77.26 -19.16
CA ARG A 234 5.33 -78.40 -19.40
C ARG A 234 5.10 -78.66 -20.88
N ALA A 235 4.90 -77.61 -21.68
CA ALA A 235 4.73 -77.75 -23.13
C ALA A 235 5.99 -78.29 -23.81
N GLN A 236 7.18 -77.89 -23.36
CA GLN A 236 8.46 -78.44 -23.85
C GLN A 236 8.58 -79.94 -23.52
N LEU A 237 8.27 -80.36 -22.29
CA LEU A 237 8.27 -81.77 -21.90
C LEU A 237 7.28 -82.59 -22.75
N LEU A 238 6.07 -82.08 -23.00
CA LEU A 238 5.09 -82.75 -23.86
C LEU A 238 5.56 -82.84 -25.32
N ARG A 239 6.20 -81.78 -25.85
CA ARG A 239 6.79 -81.82 -27.19
C ARG A 239 7.89 -82.88 -27.30
N HIS A 240 8.74 -83.01 -26.28
CA HIS A 240 9.76 -84.05 -26.20
C HIS A 240 9.13 -85.45 -26.13
N ALA A 241 8.15 -85.68 -25.24
CA ALA A 241 7.46 -86.96 -25.14
C ALA A 241 6.74 -87.35 -26.45
N VAL A 242 6.09 -86.40 -27.14
CA VAL A 242 5.49 -86.64 -28.46
C VAL A 242 6.55 -86.94 -29.52
N ALA A 243 7.72 -86.30 -29.46
CA ALA A 243 8.82 -86.59 -30.37
C ALA A 243 9.42 -87.99 -30.12
N GLU A 244 9.57 -88.41 -28.86
CA GLU A 244 9.99 -89.76 -28.46
C GLU A 244 8.99 -90.81 -28.97
N LEU A 245 7.69 -90.64 -28.69
CA LEU A 245 6.64 -91.54 -29.18
C LEU A 245 6.61 -91.62 -30.72
N LYS A 246 6.86 -90.51 -31.42
CA LYS A 246 7.00 -90.53 -32.89
C LYS A 246 8.21 -91.34 -33.35
N GLN A 247 9.35 -91.24 -32.66
CA GLN A 247 10.52 -92.05 -32.96
C GLN A 247 10.25 -93.53 -32.66
N ASP A 248 9.61 -93.85 -31.53
CA ASP A 248 9.24 -95.22 -31.18
C ASP A 248 8.29 -95.81 -32.23
N LEU A 249 7.26 -95.07 -32.64
CA LEU A 249 6.36 -95.47 -33.73
C LEU A 249 7.10 -95.67 -35.06
N GLN A 250 8.08 -94.82 -35.39
CA GLN A 250 8.91 -94.99 -36.59
C GLN A 250 9.78 -96.25 -36.50
N ARG A 251 10.32 -96.57 -35.32
CA ARG A 251 11.07 -97.81 -35.09
C ARG A 251 10.15 -99.04 -35.20
N GLU A 252 8.96 -98.99 -34.62
CA GLU A 252 7.94 -100.06 -34.76
C GLU A 252 7.52 -100.25 -36.22
N GLN A 253 7.25 -99.18 -36.97
CA GLN A 253 6.92 -99.26 -38.40
C GLN A 253 8.08 -99.82 -39.24
N GLN A 254 9.34 -99.57 -38.85
CA GLN A 254 10.51 -100.19 -39.48
C GLN A 254 10.59 -101.68 -39.15
N LEU A 255 10.32 -102.09 -37.91
CA LEU A 255 10.27 -103.49 -37.49
C LEU A 255 9.09 -104.26 -38.14
N ASP A 256 7.90 -103.67 -38.22
CA ASP A 256 6.73 -104.25 -38.91
C ASP A 256 6.94 -104.30 -40.42
N GLY A 257 7.62 -103.29 -40.98
CA GLY A 257 8.08 -103.27 -42.37
C GLY A 257 9.14 -104.34 -42.68
N GLU A 258 9.91 -104.78 -41.69
CA GLU A 258 10.84 -105.91 -41.79
C GLU A 258 10.14 -107.28 -41.65
N VAL A 259 8.99 -107.36 -40.96
CA VAL A 259 8.19 -108.61 -40.83
C VAL A 259 7.23 -108.83 -42.03
N ILE A 260 6.80 -107.77 -42.73
CA ILE A 260 5.90 -107.89 -43.89
C ILE A 260 6.41 -107.03 -45.07
N ARG A 261 7.52 -107.43 -45.71
CA ARG A 261 7.79 -106.98 -47.10
C ARG A 261 8.70 -107.90 -47.93
N ALA A 262 8.05 -108.89 -48.57
CA ALA A 262 8.31 -109.26 -49.96
C ALA A 262 7.30 -108.52 -50.88
N PRO A 263 7.56 -108.33 -52.19
CA PRO A 263 7.09 -107.17 -52.96
C PRO A 263 5.77 -107.40 -53.70
N GLY A 264 5.00 -106.32 -53.93
CA GLY A 264 3.96 -106.34 -54.95
C GLY A 264 2.96 -105.18 -54.96
N SER A 265 2.98 -104.44 -56.09
CA SER A 265 1.78 -104.03 -56.87
C SER A 265 0.99 -102.74 -56.55
N ARG A 266 1.24 -101.74 -57.41
CA ARG A 266 0.31 -100.97 -58.29
C ARG A 266 -0.79 -100.01 -57.73
N SER A 267 -0.68 -98.78 -58.27
CA SER A 267 -1.68 -98.00 -59.03
C SER A 267 -2.67 -97.02 -58.36
N ALA A 268 -2.55 -95.77 -58.86
CA ALA A 268 -3.59 -94.89 -59.42
C ALA A 268 -4.31 -93.85 -58.56
N SER A 269 -4.17 -92.57 -58.99
CA SER A 269 -5.15 -91.46 -59.07
C SER A 269 -5.79 -90.99 -57.74
N ASP A 270 -6.23 -89.75 -57.49
CA ASP A 270 -6.62 -88.62 -58.33
C ASP A 270 -6.78 -87.39 -57.39
N LYS A 271 -6.84 -86.20 -58.00
CA LYS A 271 -7.53 -84.96 -57.55
C LYS A 271 -7.03 -84.10 -56.36
N ALA A 272 -6.67 -82.87 -56.73
CA ALA A 272 -6.78 -81.63 -55.96
C ALA A 272 -8.26 -81.31 -55.59
N PRO A 273 -8.55 -80.36 -54.65
CA PRO A 273 -8.48 -78.93 -55.00
C PRO A 273 -8.11 -77.95 -53.85
N GLN A 274 -7.61 -76.78 -54.23
CA GLN A 274 -7.76 -75.50 -53.50
C GLN A 274 -9.25 -75.14 -53.36
N PRO A 275 -9.75 -74.27 -52.43
CA PRO A 275 -9.35 -72.85 -52.42
C PRO A 275 -9.59 -72.00 -51.14
N THR A 276 -9.29 -70.70 -51.30
CA THR A 276 -9.95 -69.48 -50.75
C THR A 276 -9.59 -68.88 -49.39
N ALA A 277 -9.47 -67.56 -49.46
CA ALA A 277 -9.17 -66.55 -48.46
C ALA A 277 -10.30 -66.30 -47.46
N THR A 278 -9.99 -65.67 -46.32
CA THR A 278 -10.90 -64.77 -45.59
C THR A 278 -10.08 -63.76 -44.76
N GLN A 279 -10.34 -62.47 -45.00
CA GLN A 279 -9.95 -61.30 -44.20
C GLN A 279 -10.81 -61.18 -42.93
N ALA A 280 -10.29 -60.52 -41.88
CA ALA A 280 -10.99 -59.57 -40.97
C ALA A 280 -10.19 -59.46 -39.65
N SER A 281 -9.66 -58.27 -39.29
CA SER A 281 -10.28 -57.27 -38.37
C SER A 281 -9.79 -57.50 -36.91
N THR A 282 -9.40 -56.55 -36.06
CA THR A 282 -9.49 -55.09 -35.96
C THR A 282 -8.21 -54.55 -35.29
N ALA A 283 -7.73 -53.38 -35.72
CA ALA A 283 -6.84 -52.53 -34.92
C ALA A 283 -7.73 -51.68 -33.99
N ALA A 284 -7.45 -51.70 -32.69
CA ALA A 284 -8.12 -50.86 -31.71
C ALA A 284 -7.34 -49.55 -31.53
N ASP A 285 -8.08 -48.46 -31.66
CA ASP A 285 -7.73 -47.09 -31.31
C ASP A 285 -7.12 -46.97 -29.91
N VAL A 286 -6.07 -46.16 -29.81
CA VAL A 286 -5.57 -45.60 -28.56
C VAL A 286 -5.95 -44.13 -28.56
N GLU A 287 -7.09 -43.82 -27.95
CA GLU A 287 -7.44 -42.44 -27.58
C GLU A 287 -6.55 -41.99 -26.42
N VAL A 288 -5.69 -41.01 -26.72
CA VAL A 288 -4.97 -40.21 -25.74
C VAL A 288 -5.89 -39.05 -25.33
N ILE A 289 -6.39 -39.12 -24.10
CA ILE A 289 -7.05 -37.99 -23.44
C ILE A 289 -5.94 -37.03 -22.98
N SER A 290 -5.98 -35.81 -23.50
CA SER A 290 -5.28 -34.62 -23.00
C SER A 290 -6.26 -33.47 -22.85
#